data_AF-A0A955KPW2-F1
#
_entry.id   AF-A0A955KPW2-F1
#
_cell.length_a   1.000
_cell.length_b   1.000
_cell.length_c   1.000
_cell.angle_alpha   90.00
_cell.angle_beta   90.00
_cell.angle_gamma   90.00
#
_symmetry.space_group_name_H-M   'P 1'
#
loop_
_entity.id
_entity.type
_entity.pdbx_description
1 polymer ?
#
loop_
_entity_poly.entity_id
_entity_poly.type
_entity_poly.pdbx_seq_one_letter_code
_entity_poly.pdbx_strand_id
1 'polypeptide(L)'
;MTSIFNRKTIYTFVSATFIIIGTAIAIQYAKGNFRVTDQGFVQGTGLLAANSFPTGAEIHIDGKLVSASDDTIYLEPGYYDVEIVKEGYTPWKKNVRIEQELVTQTNAQLFPIAPSLSTLSFTGVTNLQPSPDGEKIVYYSASASAEKKNGLYILPLTTATANLSFSRGPRQIAEESNNFDLSTARYIWSPDSTQIMVITDNRTVLLDAGNTNDLDLLPDV
;
A
#
# COMPACT_ATOMS: atom_id res chain seq x y z
N MET A 1 -54.16 19.76 -47.85
CA MET A 1 -53.06 19.29 -46.99
C MET A 1 -52.16 20.48 -46.69
N THR A 2 -52.31 21.07 -45.51
CA THR A 2 -51.51 22.21 -45.04
C THR A 2 -50.12 21.73 -44.68
N SER A 3 -49.08 22.36 -45.23
CA SER A 3 -47.68 22.04 -44.95
C SER A 3 -47.35 22.36 -43.49
N ILE A 4 -47.05 21.32 -42.70
CA ILE A 4 -46.86 21.37 -41.24
C ILE A 4 -45.48 21.92 -40.83
N PHE A 5 -44.55 22.15 -41.77
CA PHE A 5 -43.18 22.54 -41.43
C PHE A 5 -42.92 24.04 -41.58
N ASN A 6 -42.99 24.76 -40.46
CA ASN A 6 -42.51 26.14 -40.34
C ASN A 6 -40.97 26.13 -40.29
N ARG A 7 -40.28 27.10 -40.92
CA ARG A 7 -38.80 27.14 -40.96
C ARG A 7 -38.17 27.07 -39.56
N LYS A 8 -38.85 27.64 -38.55
CA LYS A 8 -38.44 27.59 -37.16
C LYS A 8 -38.46 26.17 -36.57
N THR A 9 -39.44 25.33 -36.92
CA THR A 9 -39.48 23.94 -36.44
C THR A 9 -38.38 23.10 -37.10
N ILE A 10 -38.06 23.35 -38.37
CA ILE A 10 -36.94 22.69 -39.07
C ILE A 10 -35.61 22.97 -38.35
N TYR A 11 -35.32 24.24 -38.01
CA TYR A 11 -34.06 24.58 -37.32
C TYR A 11 -33.94 23.92 -35.95
N THR A 12 -35.04 23.82 -35.18
CA THR A 12 -35.05 23.12 -33.90
C THR A 12 -34.80 21.62 -34.05
N PHE A 13 -35.38 20.98 -35.07
CA PHE A 13 -35.11 19.56 -35.33
C PHE A 13 -33.67 19.32 -35.77
N VAL A 14 -33.10 20.21 -36.60
CA VAL A 14 -31.70 20.11 -37.04
C VAL A 14 -30.75 20.31 -35.86
N SER A 15 -30.97 21.32 -35.02
CA SER A 15 -30.11 21.54 -33.84
C SER A 15 -30.22 20.40 -32.82
N ALA A 16 -31.43 19.89 -32.56
CA ALA A 16 -31.63 18.72 -31.69
C ALA A 16 -30.93 17.48 -32.23
N THR A 17 -31.02 17.23 -33.54
CA THR A 17 -30.33 16.10 -34.20
C THR A 17 -28.82 16.26 -34.09
N PHE A 18 -28.29 17.47 -34.30
CA PHE A 18 -26.86 17.75 -34.19
C PHE A 18 -26.34 17.53 -32.76
N ILE A 19 -27.11 17.95 -31.74
CA ILE A 19 -26.77 17.72 -30.34
C ILE A 19 -26.79 16.21 -30.03
N ILE A 20 -27.82 15.48 -30.43
CA ILE A 20 -27.92 14.03 -30.17
C ILE A 20 -26.75 13.28 -30.82
N ILE A 21 -26.42 13.58 -32.07
CA ILE A 21 -25.29 12.97 -32.77
C ILE A 21 -23.97 13.35 -32.09
N GLY A 22 -23.78 14.64 -31.76
CA GLY A 22 -22.58 15.11 -31.08
C GLY A 22 -22.37 14.46 -29.72
N THR A 23 -23.44 14.33 -28.92
CA THR A 23 -23.40 13.64 -27.61
C THR A 23 -23.11 12.16 -27.79
N ALA A 24 -23.72 11.48 -28.76
CA ALA A 24 -23.43 10.06 -29.04
C ALA A 24 -21.95 9.85 -29.42
N ILE A 25 -21.39 10.72 -30.26
CA ILE A 25 -19.96 10.69 -30.64
C ILE A 25 -19.08 10.92 -29.40
N ALA A 26 -19.40 11.93 -28.58
CA ALA A 26 -18.63 12.24 -27.37
C ALA A 26 -18.65 11.08 -26.36
N ILE A 27 -19.79 10.42 -26.15
CA ILE A 27 -19.92 9.24 -25.30
C ILE A 27 -19.06 8.09 -25.82
N GLN A 28 -19.13 7.80 -27.12
CA GLN A 28 -18.36 6.71 -27.70
C GLN A 28 -16.84 6.98 -27.67
N TYR A 29 -16.43 8.25 -27.79
CA TYR A 29 -15.04 8.68 -27.59
C TYR A 29 -14.60 8.50 -26.14
N ALA A 30 -15.41 8.94 -25.16
CA ALA A 30 -15.11 8.81 -23.73
C ALA A 30 -15.04 7.36 -23.26
N LYS A 31 -15.84 6.46 -23.85
CA LYS A 31 -15.78 5.01 -23.60
C LYS A 31 -14.56 4.32 -24.21
N GLY A 32 -13.75 5.03 -25.02
CA GLY A 32 -12.62 4.44 -25.73
C GLY A 32 -13.02 3.56 -26.92
N ASN A 33 -14.28 3.61 -27.36
CA ASN A 33 -14.82 2.69 -28.37
C ASN A 33 -14.53 3.13 -29.81
N PHE A 34 -14.17 4.40 -30.02
CA PHE A 34 -13.64 4.92 -31.29
C PHE A 34 -12.24 5.50 -31.08
N ARG A 35 -11.20 4.67 -31.24
CA ARG A 35 -9.82 5.15 -31.36
C ARG A 35 -9.35 4.99 -32.81
N VAL A 36 -8.87 6.09 -33.36
CA VAL A 36 -8.15 6.12 -34.64
C VAL A 36 -6.72 5.74 -34.32
N THR A 37 -6.30 4.56 -34.76
CA THR A 37 -4.91 4.10 -34.71
C THR A 37 -4.31 4.12 -36.11
N ASP A 38 -2.99 3.94 -36.23
CA ASP A 38 -2.29 3.95 -37.53
C ASP A 38 -2.78 2.85 -38.49
N GLN A 39 -3.51 1.86 -37.98
CA GLN A 39 -4.10 0.73 -38.69
C GLN A 39 -5.61 0.88 -38.97
N GLY A 40 -6.26 1.97 -38.55
CA GLY A 40 -7.69 2.23 -38.77
C GLY A 40 -8.51 2.44 -37.49
N PHE A 41 -9.80 2.06 -37.52
CA PHE A 41 -10.70 2.14 -36.37
C PHE A 41 -10.66 0.83 -35.57
N VAL A 42 -10.19 0.88 -34.32
CA VAL A 42 -10.29 -0.26 -33.40
C VAL A 42 -11.52 -0.04 -32.52
N GLN A 43 -12.49 -0.96 -32.63
CA GLN A 43 -13.65 -0.99 -31.73
C GLN A 43 -13.31 -1.83 -30.50
N GLY A 44 -13.53 -1.26 -29.31
CA GLY A 44 -13.56 -2.01 -28.06
C GLY A 44 -12.23 -2.29 -27.37
N THR A 45 -11.39 -1.28 -27.14
CA THR A 45 -10.17 -1.46 -26.31
C THR A 45 -10.50 -1.65 -24.83
N GLY A 46 -9.65 -2.38 -24.12
CA GLY A 46 -9.56 -2.35 -22.67
C GLY A 46 -8.41 -1.47 -22.19
N LEU A 47 -8.37 -1.23 -20.88
CA LEU A 47 -7.36 -0.40 -20.22
C LEU A 47 -6.52 -1.23 -19.26
N LEU A 48 -5.21 -1.12 -19.33
CA LEU A 48 -4.27 -1.64 -18.35
C LEU A 48 -3.69 -0.47 -17.56
N ALA A 49 -4.10 -0.34 -16.29
CA ALA A 49 -3.46 0.56 -15.34
C ALA A 49 -2.25 -0.16 -14.74
N ALA A 50 -1.06 0.19 -15.24
CA ALA A 50 0.18 -0.48 -14.94
C ALA A 50 0.91 0.23 -13.80
N ASN A 51 0.50 -0.06 -12.57
CA ASN A 51 1.07 0.51 -11.35
C ASN A 51 2.07 -0.44 -10.68
N SER A 52 3.08 0.14 -10.03
CA SER A 52 4.03 -0.61 -9.21
C SER A 52 4.50 0.16 -7.98
N PHE A 53 4.87 -0.56 -6.94
CA PHE A 53 5.60 -0.02 -5.81
C PHE A 53 6.95 -0.75 -5.65
N PRO A 54 8.08 -0.02 -5.70
CA PRO A 54 8.21 1.42 -5.98
C PRO A 54 7.87 1.80 -7.43
N THR A 55 7.61 3.09 -7.64
CA THR A 55 7.28 3.70 -8.96
C THR A 55 8.52 3.89 -9.83
N GLY A 56 8.37 4.21 -11.12
CA GLY A 56 9.46 4.30 -12.10
C GLY A 56 10.02 2.94 -12.53
N ALA A 57 9.19 1.90 -12.57
CA ALA A 57 9.56 0.60 -13.13
C ALA A 57 9.25 0.54 -14.64
N GLU A 58 10.02 -0.20 -15.41
CA GLU A 58 9.75 -0.48 -16.84
C GLU A 58 8.60 -1.48 -16.97
N ILE A 59 7.68 -1.24 -17.91
CA ILE A 59 6.55 -2.12 -18.22
C ILE A 59 6.77 -2.75 -19.59
N HIS A 60 6.83 -4.07 -19.60
CA HIS A 60 6.88 -4.89 -20.80
C HIS A 60 5.55 -5.62 -20.99
N ILE A 61 5.03 -5.60 -22.22
CA ILE A 61 3.83 -6.34 -22.62
C ILE A 61 4.24 -7.28 -23.75
N ASP A 62 4.02 -8.58 -23.56
CA ASP A 62 4.45 -9.64 -24.48
C ASP A 62 5.94 -9.53 -24.86
N GLY A 63 6.77 -9.16 -23.88
CA GLY A 63 8.21 -9.00 -24.03
C GLY A 63 8.68 -7.71 -24.71
N LYS A 64 7.77 -6.77 -25.02
CA LYS A 64 8.13 -5.46 -25.60
C LYS A 64 7.98 -4.35 -24.57
N LEU A 65 8.99 -3.48 -24.46
CA LEU A 65 8.91 -2.26 -23.65
C LEU A 65 7.83 -1.33 -24.19
N VAL A 66 6.85 -0.99 -23.35
CA VAL A 66 5.73 -0.12 -23.73
C VAL A 66 5.79 1.22 -23.01
N SER A 67 6.02 1.22 -21.69
CA SER A 67 6.03 2.44 -20.88
C SER A 67 6.74 2.24 -19.53
N ALA A 68 6.65 3.22 -18.64
CA ALA A 68 7.04 3.14 -17.23
C ALA A 68 5.79 3.09 -16.31
N SER A 69 5.95 2.57 -15.10
CA SER A 69 4.88 2.40 -14.10
C SER A 69 4.17 3.71 -13.77
N ASP A 70 2.91 3.59 -13.36
CA ASP A 70 1.95 4.69 -13.17
C ASP A 70 1.42 5.28 -14.47
N ASP A 71 1.41 4.46 -15.52
CA ASP A 71 0.80 4.77 -16.82
C ASP A 71 -0.45 3.92 -17.07
N THR A 72 -1.29 4.40 -17.99
CA THR A 72 -2.51 3.72 -18.45
C THR A 72 -2.38 3.38 -19.93
N ILE A 73 -2.29 2.09 -20.22
CA ILE A 73 -2.03 1.55 -21.55
C ILE A 73 -3.33 1.04 -22.15
N TYR A 74 -3.60 1.41 -23.40
CA TYR A 74 -4.74 0.91 -24.16
C TYR A 74 -4.34 -0.36 -24.90
N LEU A 75 -5.11 -1.43 -24.70
CA LEU A 75 -4.87 -2.73 -25.32
C LEU A 75 -6.17 -3.26 -25.94
N GLU A 76 -6.05 -4.09 -26.96
CA GLU A 76 -7.20 -4.85 -27.45
C GLU A 76 -7.63 -5.89 -26.41
N PRO A 77 -8.89 -6.33 -26.39
CA PRO A 77 -9.32 -7.39 -25.48
C PRO A 77 -8.56 -8.68 -25.80
N GLY A 78 -7.95 -9.28 -24.77
CA GLY A 78 -7.05 -10.41 -24.97
C GLY A 78 -6.33 -10.81 -23.69
N TYR A 79 -5.42 -11.78 -23.82
CA TYR A 79 -4.49 -12.15 -22.75
C TYR A 79 -3.11 -11.61 -23.09
N TYR A 80 -2.47 -10.99 -22.11
CA TYR A 80 -1.15 -10.38 -22.27
C TYR A 80 -0.23 -10.83 -21.15
N ASP A 81 1.02 -11.13 -21.49
CA ASP A 81 2.07 -11.34 -20.51
C ASP A 81 2.65 -9.98 -20.11
N VAL A 82 2.29 -9.53 -18.91
CA VAL A 82 2.76 -8.27 -18.35
C VAL A 82 3.95 -8.57 -17.44
N GLU A 83 5.08 -7.96 -17.76
CA GLU A 83 6.29 -7.98 -16.95
C GLU A 83 6.62 -6.54 -16.51
N ILE A 84 6.86 -6.35 -15.21
CA ILE A 84 7.27 -5.06 -14.65
C ILE A 84 8.64 -5.24 -14.01
N VAL A 85 9.61 -4.47 -14.48
CA VAL A 85 11.03 -4.59 -14.13
C VAL A 85 11.54 -3.29 -13.55
N LYS A 86 12.34 -3.38 -12.49
CA LYS A 86 13.07 -2.23 -11.98
C LYS A 86 14.45 -2.66 -11.54
N GLU A 87 15.46 -1.84 -11.85
CA GLU A 87 16.84 -2.11 -11.46
C GLU A 87 16.96 -2.33 -9.94
N GLY A 88 17.61 -3.43 -9.54
CA GLY A 88 17.76 -3.82 -8.14
C GLY A 88 16.55 -4.53 -7.52
N TYR A 89 15.47 -4.76 -8.28
CA TYR A 89 14.26 -5.45 -7.85
C TYR A 89 14.00 -6.71 -8.67
N THR A 90 13.34 -7.67 -8.03
CA THR A 90 12.87 -8.90 -8.67
C THR A 90 11.74 -8.56 -9.63
N PRO A 91 11.79 -9.02 -10.90
CA PRO A 91 10.76 -8.72 -11.88
C PRO A 91 9.42 -9.34 -11.47
N TRP A 92 8.35 -8.57 -11.65
CA TRP A 92 6.99 -9.04 -11.46
C TRP A 92 6.42 -9.50 -12.79
N LYS A 93 5.79 -10.67 -12.83
CA LYS A 93 5.18 -11.25 -14.05
C LYS A 93 3.79 -11.75 -13.77
N LYS A 94 2.85 -11.41 -14.65
CA LYS A 94 1.48 -11.92 -14.59
C LYS A 94 0.87 -11.98 -15.98
N ASN A 95 0.18 -13.08 -16.27
CA ASN A 95 -0.71 -13.15 -17.42
C ASN A 95 -2.04 -12.45 -17.04
N VAL A 96 -2.38 -11.41 -17.78
CA VAL A 96 -3.52 -10.53 -17.47
C VAL A 96 -4.53 -10.59 -18.61
N ARG A 97 -5.81 -10.78 -18.26
CA ARG A 97 -6.91 -10.69 -19.21
C ARG A 97 -7.40 -9.25 -19.29
N ILE A 98 -7.37 -8.68 -20.48
CA ILE A 98 -7.93 -7.37 -20.80
C ILE A 98 -9.31 -7.57 -21.38
N GLU A 99 -10.29 -6.88 -20.80
CA GLU A 99 -11.68 -6.88 -21.25
C GLU A 99 -12.05 -5.50 -21.79
N GLN A 100 -12.96 -5.48 -22.77
CA GLN A 100 -13.45 -4.26 -23.38
C GLN A 100 -14.16 -3.36 -22.34
N GLU A 101 -13.92 -2.05 -22.42
CA GLU A 101 -14.50 -1.03 -21.52
C GLU A 101 -14.15 -1.22 -20.02
N LEU A 102 -13.23 -2.12 -19.68
CA LEU A 102 -12.78 -2.38 -18.31
C LEU A 102 -11.33 -1.91 -18.08
N VAL A 103 -11.08 -1.35 -16.90
CA VAL A 103 -9.74 -1.05 -16.41
C VAL A 103 -9.24 -2.23 -15.58
N THR A 104 -8.15 -2.84 -16.03
CA THR A 104 -7.44 -3.90 -15.31
C THR A 104 -6.21 -3.32 -14.66
N GLN A 105 -5.99 -3.59 -13.37
CA GLN A 105 -4.86 -3.06 -12.60
C GLN A 105 -3.81 -4.13 -12.34
N THR A 106 -2.52 -3.75 -12.41
CA THR A 106 -1.40 -4.64 -12.05
C THR A 106 -1.14 -4.65 -10.55
N ASN A 107 -1.11 -3.47 -9.90
CA ASN A 107 -0.76 -3.27 -8.48
C ASN A 107 0.49 -4.08 -8.07
N ALA A 108 1.57 -3.95 -8.85
CA ALA A 108 2.75 -4.79 -8.69
C ALA A 108 3.61 -4.35 -7.49
N GLN A 109 3.76 -5.22 -6.50
CA GLN A 109 4.74 -5.04 -5.42
C GLN A 109 6.06 -5.65 -5.84
N LEU A 110 7.11 -4.83 -5.97
CA LEU A 110 8.45 -5.30 -6.31
C LEU A 110 9.30 -5.48 -5.05
N PHE A 111 10.07 -6.57 -5.01
CA PHE A 111 10.96 -6.88 -3.88
C PHE A 111 12.42 -6.67 -4.28
N PRO A 112 13.25 -6.00 -3.46
CA PRO A 112 14.66 -5.81 -3.75
C PRO A 112 15.40 -7.15 -3.81
N ILE A 113 16.33 -7.30 -4.76
CA ILE A 113 17.10 -8.53 -4.95
C ILE A 113 18.10 -8.75 -3.80
N ALA A 114 18.67 -7.66 -3.30
CA ALA A 114 19.64 -7.66 -2.20
C ALA A 114 19.15 -6.75 -1.07
N PRO A 115 18.22 -7.22 -0.22
CA PRO A 115 17.77 -6.44 0.93
C PRO A 115 18.93 -6.24 1.91
N SER A 116 19.14 -5.01 2.37
CA SER A 116 20.05 -4.75 3.48
C SER A 116 19.43 -5.26 4.78
N LEU A 117 20.09 -6.22 5.43
CA LEU A 117 19.66 -6.71 6.74
C LEU A 117 20.51 -6.05 7.82
N SER A 118 19.85 -5.52 8.85
CA SER A 118 20.47 -5.05 10.07
C SER A 118 20.06 -5.96 11.23
N THR A 119 20.98 -6.18 12.17
CA THR A 119 20.68 -6.97 13.38
C THR A 119 19.77 -6.16 14.30
N LEU A 120 18.62 -6.72 14.69
CA LEU A 120 17.72 -6.08 15.65
C LEU A 120 18.33 -5.98 17.05
N SER A 121 18.97 -7.06 17.52
CA SER A 121 19.70 -7.11 18.78
C SER A 121 20.80 -8.17 18.73
N PHE A 122 21.86 -7.99 19.51
CA PHE A 122 22.93 -8.97 19.73
C PHE A 122 22.64 -9.92 20.89
N THR A 123 21.67 -9.60 21.75
CA THR A 123 21.33 -10.38 22.95
C THR A 123 20.18 -11.35 22.73
N GLY A 124 19.62 -11.40 21.52
CA GLY A 124 18.39 -12.13 21.23
C GLY A 124 17.15 -11.33 21.64
N VAL A 125 16.01 -11.72 21.08
CA VAL A 125 14.71 -11.08 21.27
C VAL A 125 13.64 -12.16 21.37
N THR A 126 12.69 -11.99 22.28
CA THR A 126 11.52 -12.88 22.42
C THR A 126 10.22 -12.07 22.43
N ASN A 127 9.10 -12.79 22.26
CA ASN A 127 7.74 -12.27 22.37
C ASN A 127 7.48 -11.00 21.53
N LEU A 128 7.85 -11.10 20.26
CA LEU A 128 7.76 -10.02 19.29
C LEU A 128 6.32 -9.87 18.79
N GLN A 129 5.76 -8.67 18.87
CA GLN A 129 4.42 -8.37 18.37
C GLN A 129 4.36 -7.02 17.65
N PRO A 130 3.86 -6.97 16.40
CA PRO A 130 3.61 -5.71 15.70
C PRO A 130 2.45 -4.96 16.34
N SER A 131 2.51 -3.62 16.31
CA SER A 131 1.39 -2.77 16.66
C SER A 131 0.24 -2.91 15.64
N PRO A 132 -1.02 -2.64 16.03
CA PRO A 132 -2.18 -2.71 15.13
C PRO A 132 -2.06 -1.83 13.87
N ASP A 133 -1.39 -0.68 13.97
CA ASP A 133 -1.09 0.21 12.84
C ASP A 133 0.03 -0.30 11.91
N GLY A 134 0.76 -1.35 12.32
CA GLY A 134 1.91 -1.89 11.58
C GLY A 134 3.16 -1.00 11.62
N GLU A 135 3.17 0.06 12.41
CA GLU A 135 4.26 1.04 12.43
C GLU A 135 5.35 0.74 13.45
N LYS A 136 5.09 -0.12 14.43
CA LYS A 136 5.99 -0.41 15.55
C LYS A 136 5.97 -1.90 15.86
N ILE A 137 7.02 -2.34 16.54
CA ILE A 137 7.11 -3.69 17.11
C ILE A 137 7.47 -3.55 18.58
N VAL A 138 6.72 -4.24 19.45
CA VAL A 138 7.15 -4.50 20.83
C VAL A 138 7.87 -5.81 20.90
N TYR A 139 8.93 -5.86 21.70
CA TYR A 139 9.64 -7.09 21.98
C TYR A 139 10.36 -7.03 23.33
N TYR A 140 10.63 -8.21 23.90
CA TYR A 140 11.47 -8.35 25.10
C TYR A 140 12.92 -8.69 24.72
N SER A 141 13.86 -8.10 25.43
CA SER A 141 15.28 -8.40 25.30
C SER A 141 15.91 -8.47 26.69
N ALA A 142 16.76 -9.47 26.90
CA ALA A 142 17.54 -9.66 28.12
C ALA A 142 19.04 -9.72 27.77
N SER A 143 19.85 -8.97 28.49
CA SER A 143 21.30 -8.92 28.34
C SER A 143 21.97 -9.61 29.53
N ALA A 144 22.74 -10.67 29.26
CA ALA A 144 23.50 -11.39 30.29
C ALA A 144 24.52 -10.52 31.04
N SER A 145 24.98 -9.41 30.45
CA SER A 145 26.04 -8.56 31.02
C SER A 145 25.54 -7.21 31.55
N ALA A 146 24.24 -6.92 31.45
CA ALA A 146 23.70 -5.61 31.84
C ALA A 146 22.22 -5.73 32.21
N GLU A 147 21.94 -5.99 33.49
CA GLU A 147 20.57 -6.19 34.02
C GLU A 147 19.62 -5.03 33.69
N LYS A 148 20.11 -3.78 33.72
CA LYS A 148 19.30 -2.59 33.36
C LYS A 148 18.81 -2.56 31.91
N LYS A 149 19.41 -3.38 31.03
CA LYS A 149 18.98 -3.54 29.63
C LYS A 149 17.96 -4.67 29.46
N ASN A 150 17.60 -5.37 30.53
CA ASN A 150 16.53 -6.34 30.48
C ASN A 150 15.21 -5.58 30.50
N GLY A 151 14.35 -5.85 29.52
CA GLY A 151 13.04 -5.24 29.50
C GLY A 151 12.38 -5.19 28.14
N LEU A 152 11.37 -4.33 28.06
CA LEU A 152 10.55 -4.14 26.87
C LEU A 152 11.08 -3.01 26.01
N TYR A 153 11.14 -3.28 24.71
CA TYR A 153 11.63 -2.36 23.70
C TYR A 153 10.57 -2.15 22.62
N ILE A 154 10.57 -0.94 22.06
CA ILE A 154 9.78 -0.56 20.88
C ILE A 154 10.71 -0.25 19.74
N LEU A 155 10.50 -0.93 18.61
CA LEU A 155 11.16 -0.66 17.34
C LEU A 155 10.18 0.01 16.38
N PRO A 156 10.40 1.27 15.98
CA PRO A 156 9.69 1.87 14.85
C PRO A 156 10.06 1.21 13.52
N LEU A 157 9.07 0.92 12.69
CA LEU A 157 9.22 0.31 11.35
C LEU A 157 9.11 1.33 10.22
N THR A 158 8.37 2.42 10.42
CA THR A 158 8.14 3.44 9.38
C THR A 158 9.18 4.56 9.46
N THR A 159 9.66 4.99 8.29
CA THR A 159 10.54 6.16 8.12
C THR A 159 9.77 7.48 7.98
N ALA A 160 8.45 7.44 7.82
CA ALA A 160 7.63 8.56 7.36
C ALA A 160 7.37 9.66 8.41
N THR A 161 7.55 9.40 9.70
CA THR A 161 7.36 10.42 10.76
C THR A 161 8.69 11.07 11.23
N ALA A 162 9.80 10.71 10.61
CA ALA A 162 11.15 11.09 11.05
C ALA A 162 11.67 12.42 10.48
N ASN A 163 10.82 13.43 10.28
CA ASN A 163 11.32 14.75 9.87
C ASN A 163 12.14 15.44 10.97
N LEU A 164 12.07 15.01 12.24
CA LEU A 164 12.79 15.66 13.35
C LEU A 164 13.28 14.74 14.48
N SER A 165 13.03 13.42 14.45
CA SER A 165 13.42 12.51 15.53
C SER A 165 14.64 11.65 15.16
N PHE A 166 15.78 11.91 15.80
CA PHE A 166 17.05 11.22 15.57
C PHE A 166 17.12 9.80 16.16
N SER A 167 16.08 9.34 16.86
CA SER A 167 16.02 7.99 17.43
C SER A 167 15.35 7.02 16.46
N ARG A 168 16.10 6.52 15.47
CA ARG A 168 15.66 5.48 14.51
C ARG A 168 15.92 4.05 14.99
N GLY A 169 16.34 3.90 16.24
CA GLY A 169 16.68 2.61 16.84
C GLY A 169 15.64 2.14 17.84
N PRO A 170 15.76 0.89 18.31
CA PRO A 170 14.91 0.39 19.38
C PRO A 170 15.04 1.25 20.64
N ARG A 171 13.91 1.53 21.29
CA ARG A 171 13.83 2.33 22.51
C ARG A 171 13.27 1.47 23.64
N GLN A 172 13.97 1.44 24.77
CA GLN A 172 13.46 0.76 25.97
C GLN A 172 12.30 1.55 26.56
N ILE A 173 11.18 0.86 26.81
CA ILE A 173 9.96 1.44 27.36
C ILE A 173 9.65 0.97 28.76
N ALA A 174 10.27 -0.13 29.22
CA ALA A 174 10.22 -0.58 30.60
C ALA A 174 11.48 -1.38 30.92
N GLU A 175 12.04 -1.18 32.11
CA GLU A 175 13.07 -2.03 32.70
C GLU A 175 12.39 -3.18 33.47
N GLU A 176 12.97 -4.36 33.41
CA GLU A 176 12.51 -5.50 34.19
C GLU A 176 12.71 -5.24 35.69
N SER A 177 11.67 -5.50 36.48
CA SER A 177 11.70 -5.35 37.94
C SER A 177 11.62 -6.72 38.62
N ASN A 178 12.17 -6.83 39.82
CA ASN A 178 12.09 -8.05 40.64
C ASN A 178 10.65 -8.53 40.87
N ASN A 179 9.69 -7.62 40.85
CA ASN A 179 8.27 -7.93 41.06
C ASN A 179 7.50 -8.14 39.77
N PHE A 180 8.17 -8.06 38.61
CA PHE A 180 7.53 -8.06 37.30
C PHE A 180 8.44 -8.73 36.26
N ASP A 181 8.30 -10.06 36.13
CA ASP A 181 9.01 -10.85 35.11
C ASP A 181 8.43 -10.58 33.73
N LEU A 182 9.21 -9.90 32.89
CA LEU A 182 8.79 -9.55 31.54
C LEU A 182 9.00 -10.68 30.54
N SER A 183 9.84 -11.67 30.87
CA SER A 183 10.18 -12.77 29.97
C SER A 183 9.02 -13.73 29.71
N THR A 184 8.13 -13.88 30.71
CA THR A 184 6.93 -14.73 30.68
C THR A 184 5.64 -13.93 30.44
N ALA A 185 5.72 -12.61 30.46
CA ALA A 185 4.57 -11.72 30.32
C ALA A 185 3.92 -11.80 28.93
N ARG A 186 2.59 -11.65 28.88
CA ARG A 186 1.81 -11.52 27.65
C ARG A 186 1.53 -10.04 27.36
N TYR A 187 1.65 -9.65 26.09
CA TYR A 187 1.40 -8.26 25.66
C TYR A 187 0.13 -8.17 24.82
N ILE A 188 -0.65 -7.12 25.03
CA ILE A 188 -1.76 -6.75 24.16
C ILE A 188 -1.62 -5.26 23.82
N TRP A 189 -1.52 -4.95 22.54
CA TRP A 189 -1.60 -3.58 22.07
C TRP A 189 -3.01 -3.01 22.22
N SER A 190 -3.10 -1.75 22.62
CA SER A 190 -4.32 -0.98 22.44
C SER A 190 -4.64 -0.82 20.95
N PRO A 191 -5.93 -0.77 20.55
CA PRO A 191 -6.31 -0.66 19.13
C PRO A 191 -5.74 0.58 18.41
N ASP A 192 -5.45 1.64 19.14
CA ASP A 192 -4.86 2.89 18.65
C ASP A 192 -3.32 2.87 18.62
N SER A 193 -2.68 1.77 18.99
CA SER A 193 -1.22 1.58 18.97
C SER A 193 -0.42 2.55 19.87
N THR A 194 -1.07 3.14 20.89
CA THR A 194 -0.46 4.08 21.85
C THR A 194 -0.03 3.42 23.16
N GLN A 195 -0.69 2.34 23.55
CA GLN A 195 -0.50 1.68 24.83
C GLN A 195 -0.34 0.17 24.67
N ILE A 196 0.28 -0.45 25.67
CA ILE A 196 0.51 -1.89 25.73
C ILE A 196 0.10 -2.38 27.11
N MET A 197 -0.90 -3.24 27.15
CA MET A 197 -1.26 -3.97 28.35
C MET A 197 -0.29 -5.15 28.50
N VAL A 198 0.42 -5.19 29.63
CA VAL A 198 1.37 -6.23 29.98
C VAL A 198 0.81 -7.04 31.13
N ILE A 199 0.61 -8.33 30.89
CA ILE A 199 -0.04 -9.26 31.80
C ILE A 199 0.99 -10.28 32.25
N THR A 200 1.21 -10.34 33.56
CA THR A 200 1.98 -11.40 34.23
C THR A 200 1.03 -12.24 35.10
N ASP A 201 1.53 -13.32 35.69
CA ASP A 201 0.75 -14.13 36.62
C ASP A 201 0.26 -13.33 37.84
N ASN A 202 1.01 -12.31 38.25
CA ASN A 202 0.77 -11.59 39.49
C ASN A 202 0.16 -10.19 39.30
N ARG A 203 0.40 -9.55 38.15
CA ARG A 203 0.02 -8.14 37.90
C ARG A 203 -0.27 -7.87 36.43
N THR A 204 -1.22 -6.98 36.18
CA THR A 204 -1.54 -6.43 34.86
C THR A 204 -1.33 -4.92 34.86
N VAL A 205 -0.44 -4.42 34.02
CA VAL A 205 -0.13 -2.99 33.94
C VAL A 205 -0.32 -2.48 32.52
N LEU A 206 -0.63 -1.19 32.39
CA LEU A 206 -0.76 -0.51 31.10
C LEU A 206 0.44 0.40 30.89
N LEU A 207 1.21 0.15 29.84
CA LEU A 207 2.39 0.92 29.47
C LEU A 207 2.07 1.90 28.35
N ASP A 208 2.66 3.09 28.40
CA ASP A 208 2.70 4.02 27.28
C ASP A 208 3.83 3.60 26.33
N ALA A 209 3.50 3.31 25.06
CA ALA A 209 4.47 2.87 24.06
C ALA A 209 5.39 4.00 23.54
N GLY A 210 5.02 5.26 23.78
CA GLY A 210 5.75 6.47 23.43
C GLY A 210 6.72 6.96 24.51
N ASN A 211 6.56 6.50 25.76
CA ASN A 211 7.39 6.92 26.90
C ASN A 211 8.13 5.76 27.57
N THR A 212 8.97 6.07 28.56
CA THR A 212 9.57 5.06 29.45
C THR A 212 8.72 4.96 30.69
N ASN A 213 8.43 3.73 31.11
CA ASN A 213 7.49 3.40 32.16
C ASN A 213 8.24 2.70 33.30
N ASP A 214 7.89 3.06 34.53
CA ASP A 214 8.40 2.40 35.73
C ASP A 214 7.36 1.39 36.23
N LEU A 215 7.66 0.09 36.09
CA LEU A 215 6.73 -0.99 36.42
C LEU A 215 6.36 -1.04 37.91
N ASP A 216 7.22 -0.52 38.78
CA ASP A 216 6.97 -0.53 40.23
C ASP A 216 5.98 0.57 40.64
N LEU A 217 5.88 1.64 39.85
CA LEU A 217 5.00 2.79 40.12
C LEU A 217 3.63 2.69 39.45
N LEU A 218 3.48 1.82 38.45
CA LEU A 218 2.21 1.69 37.72
C LEU A 218 1.14 0.98 38.54
N PRO A 219 -0.13 1.42 38.47
CA PRO A 219 -1.25 0.74 39.11
C PRO A 219 -1.57 -0.58 38.38
N ASP A 220 -2.10 -1.53 39.14
CA ASP A 220 -2.69 -2.76 38.59
C ASP A 220 -4.08 -2.45 38.01
N VAL A 221 -4.42 -3.03 36.87
CA VAL A 221 -5.63 -2.72 36.08
C VAL A 221 -6.64 -3.85 36.11
#